data_AF-A0A925PE09-F1
#
_entry.id   AF-A0A925PE09-F1
#
_cell.length_a   1.000
_cell.length_b   1.000
_cell.length_c   1.000
_cell.angle_alpha   90.00
_cell.angle_beta   90.00
_cell.angle_gamma   90.00
#
_symmetry.space_group_name_H-M   'P 1'
#
loop_
_entity.id
_entity.type
_entity.pdbx_description
1 polymer ?
#
loop_
_entity_poly.entity_id
_entity_poly.type
_entity_poly.pdbx_seq_one_letter_code
_entity_poly.pdbx_strand_id
1 'polypeptide(L)'
;MPKTKTKTRVFSGVQPTGNLHLGNYLGAITRFVALQAEHDCLYCVVDLHAITVFQDPDELTRNTREVTAAFIASGIDPARHIVFNQSQVSGHAELAWIFNCVARLGWLNRMTQFKEKAGKDREKASAGLYVYPNLMAA
;
A
#
# COMPACT_ATOMS: atom_id res chain seq x y z
N MET A 1 25.12 -19.37 -22.03
CA MET A 1 23.73 -18.92 -21.83
C MET A 1 23.73 -17.41 -21.68
N PRO A 2 22.94 -16.64 -22.44
CA PRO A 2 22.87 -15.20 -22.26
C PRO A 2 22.25 -14.92 -20.89
N LYS A 3 22.95 -14.15 -20.04
CA LYS A 3 22.38 -13.65 -18.78
C LYS A 3 21.22 -12.73 -19.15
N THR A 4 19.99 -13.19 -18.94
CA THR A 4 18.82 -12.31 -18.97
C THR A 4 19.06 -11.18 -17.97
N LYS A 5 19.13 -9.93 -18.44
CA LYS A 5 19.16 -8.75 -17.57
C LYS A 5 17.94 -8.84 -16.65
N THR A 6 18.16 -9.09 -15.37
CA THR A 6 17.12 -8.97 -14.34
C THR A 6 16.67 -7.52 -14.30
N LYS A 7 15.44 -7.24 -14.73
CA LYS A 7 14.85 -5.92 -14.55
C LYS A 7 14.71 -5.66 -13.05
N THR A 8 15.00 -4.44 -12.63
CA THR A 8 14.81 -4.02 -11.24
C THR A 8 13.32 -4.07 -10.90
N ARG A 9 12.99 -4.61 -9.73
CA ARG A 9 11.60 -4.74 -9.26
C ARG A 9 11.18 -3.50 -8.48
N VAL A 10 9.99 -2.99 -8.76
CA VAL A 10 9.41 -1.83 -8.07
C VAL A 10 8.10 -2.24 -7.42
N PHE A 11 7.96 -1.96 -6.13
CA PHE A 11 6.70 -2.16 -5.39
C PHE A 11 6.09 -0.79 -5.06
N SER A 12 4.81 -0.60 -5.37
CA SER A 12 4.07 0.64 -5.12
C SER A 12 2.75 0.33 -4.43
N GLY A 13 2.61 0.79 -3.19
CA GLY A 13 1.37 0.68 -2.41
C GLY A 13 0.52 1.95 -2.53
N VAL A 14 -0.79 1.81 -2.77
CA VAL A 14 -1.72 2.94 -2.89
C VAL A 14 -2.99 2.70 -2.06
N GLN A 15 -3.38 3.70 -1.28
CA GLN A 15 -4.57 3.60 -0.43
C GLN A 15 -5.87 3.77 -1.22
N PRO A 16 -6.91 2.98 -0.90
CA PRO A 16 -8.25 3.12 -1.49
C PRO A 16 -9.03 4.29 -0.85
N THR A 17 -8.71 5.53 -1.23
CA THR A 17 -9.27 6.74 -0.59
C THR A 17 -10.53 7.34 -1.26
N GLY A 18 -11.04 6.73 -2.35
CA GLY A 18 -12.29 7.14 -3.04
C GLY A 18 -12.25 8.49 -3.78
N ASN A 19 -11.34 9.40 -3.41
CA ASN A 19 -11.20 10.73 -4.00
C ASN A 19 -9.99 10.82 -4.94
N LEU A 20 -9.94 9.93 -5.93
CA LEU A 20 -8.88 9.96 -6.93
C LEU A 20 -9.05 11.20 -7.82
N HIS A 21 -8.20 12.20 -7.64
CA HIS A 21 -8.29 13.48 -8.34
C HIS A 21 -7.07 13.74 -9.22
N LEU A 22 -7.10 14.82 -10.00
CA LEU A 22 -6.03 15.17 -10.95
C LEU A 22 -4.63 15.22 -10.31
N GLY A 23 -4.55 15.69 -9.07
CA GLY A 23 -3.30 15.64 -8.29
C GLY A 23 -2.71 14.23 -8.10
N ASN A 24 -3.53 13.20 -7.85
CA ASN A 24 -3.04 11.82 -7.76
C ASN A 24 -2.54 11.31 -9.11
N TYR A 25 -3.30 11.65 -10.17
CA TYR A 25 -2.95 11.25 -11.53
C TYR A 25 -1.60 11.84 -11.96
N LEU A 26 -1.45 13.16 -11.87
CA LEU A 26 -0.23 13.86 -12.27
C LEU A 26 0.95 13.60 -11.33
N GLY A 27 0.69 13.40 -10.04
CA GLY A 27 1.74 13.23 -9.04
C GLY A 27 2.31 11.82 -8.94
N ALA A 28 1.49 10.79 -9.19
CA ALA A 28 1.89 9.39 -8.97
C ALA A 28 1.61 8.48 -10.17
N ILE A 29 0.38 8.49 -10.70
CA ILE A 29 -0.05 7.50 -11.70
C ILE A 29 0.73 7.63 -13.01
N THR A 30 0.97 8.84 -13.50
CA THR A 30 1.79 9.07 -14.71
C THR A 30 3.22 8.51 -14.56
N ARG A 31 3.81 8.65 -13.37
CA ARG A 31 5.12 8.07 -13.04
C ARG A 31 5.06 6.55 -12.99
N PHE A 32 4.01 5.99 -12.40
CA PHE A 32 3.80 4.54 -12.38
C PHE A 32 3.72 3.96 -13.78
N VAL A 33 2.98 4.60 -14.68
CA VAL A 33 2.85 4.18 -16.08
C VAL A 33 4.21 4.19 -16.79
N ALA A 34 5.02 5.22 -16.58
CA ALA A 34 6.36 5.32 -17.15
C ALA A 34 7.32 4.22 -16.66
N LEU A 35 7.26 3.86 -15.37
CA LEU A 35 8.15 2.85 -14.77
C LEU A 35 8.03 1.46 -15.41
N GLN A 36 6.84 1.12 -15.93
CA GLN A 36 6.56 -0.16 -16.60
C GLN A 36 7.47 -0.45 -17.81
N ALA A 37 7.99 0.59 -18.46
CA ALA A 37 8.89 0.43 -19.60
C ALA A 37 10.22 -0.22 -19.16
N GLU A 38 10.71 0.14 -17.98
CA GLU A 38 12.07 -0.16 -17.52
C GLU A 38 12.12 -1.21 -16.40
N HIS A 39 11.02 -1.39 -15.66
CA HIS A 39 10.99 -2.16 -14.41
C HIS A 39 9.92 -3.24 -14.40
N ASP A 40 10.09 -4.24 -13.55
CA ASP A 40 9.02 -5.18 -13.20
C ASP A 40 8.22 -4.61 -12.03
N CYS A 41 7.03 -4.07 -12.32
CA CYS A 41 6.22 -3.37 -11.33
C CYS A 41 5.19 -4.25 -10.63
N LEU A 42 5.02 -4.00 -9.34
CA LEU A 42 3.96 -4.53 -8.48
C LEU A 42 3.18 -3.35 -7.90
N TYR A 43 1.89 -3.27 -8.21
CA TYR A 43 0.98 -2.26 -7.72
C TYR A 43 0.00 -2.91 -6.74
N CYS A 44 0.09 -2.50 -5.48
CA CYS A 44 -0.70 -3.05 -4.39
C CYS A 44 -1.71 -2.00 -3.91
N VAL A 45 -3.01 -2.32 -4.00
CA VAL A 45 -4.04 -1.53 -3.33
C VAL A 45 -4.08 -1.94 -1.86
N VAL A 46 -3.69 -1.04 -0.96
CA VAL A 46 -3.39 -1.37 0.44
C VAL A 46 -4.60 -1.24 1.36
N ASP A 47 -5.59 -2.11 1.18
CA ASP A 47 -6.82 -2.13 1.98
C ASP A 47 -6.59 -2.48 3.46
N LEU A 48 -5.63 -3.36 3.79
CA LEU A 48 -5.26 -3.64 5.19
C LEU A 48 -4.67 -2.41 5.89
N HIS A 49 -3.96 -1.54 5.17
CA HIS A 49 -3.53 -0.25 5.72
C HIS A 49 -4.70 0.73 5.90
N ALA A 50 -5.71 0.68 5.03
CA ALA A 50 -6.86 1.59 5.11
C ALA A 50 -7.68 1.38 6.40
N ILE A 51 -7.84 0.12 6.83
CA ILE A 51 -8.62 -0.23 8.03
C ILE A 51 -7.90 0.05 9.36
N THR A 52 -6.70 0.63 9.33
CA THR A 52 -6.03 1.13 10.56
C THR A 52 -6.79 2.28 11.21
N VAL A 53 -7.67 2.93 10.44
CA VAL A 53 -8.72 3.85 10.88
C VAL A 53 -10.08 3.31 10.39
N PHE A 54 -11.18 3.78 10.97
CA PHE A 54 -12.51 3.33 10.56
C PHE A 54 -12.76 3.61 9.07
N GLN A 55 -13.35 2.63 8.40
CA GLN A 55 -13.81 2.71 7.02
C GLN A 55 -15.24 2.19 6.97
N ASP A 56 -16.09 2.79 6.14
CA ASP A 56 -17.34 2.14 5.77
C ASP A 56 -17.03 0.92 4.87
N PRO A 57 -17.54 -0.28 5.17
CA PRO A 57 -17.19 -1.50 4.43
C PRO A 57 -17.57 -1.46 2.95
N ASP A 58 -18.72 -0.88 2.62
CA ASP A 58 -19.21 -0.81 1.25
C ASP A 58 -18.40 0.22 0.45
N GLU A 59 -18.08 1.36 1.08
CA GLU A 59 -17.19 2.34 0.49
C GLU A 59 -15.77 1.82 0.28
N LEU A 60 -15.19 1.11 1.25
CA LEU A 60 -13.84 0.53 1.10
C LEU A 60 -13.77 -0.44 -0.07
N THR A 61 -14.79 -1.28 -0.23
CA THR A 61 -14.90 -2.23 -1.34
C THR A 61 -15.00 -1.49 -2.67
N ARG A 62 -15.85 -0.46 -2.74
CA ARG A 62 -16.01 0.38 -3.94
C ARG A 62 -14.70 1.10 -4.29
N ASN A 63 -14.09 1.78 -3.32
CA ASN A 63 -12.87 2.57 -3.50
C ASN A 63 -11.69 1.70 -3.96
N THR A 64 -11.56 0.48 -3.43
CA THR A 64 -10.54 -0.49 -3.86
C THR A 64 -10.67 -0.83 -5.35
N ARG A 65 -11.91 -1.05 -5.81
CA ARG A 65 -12.19 -1.32 -7.23
C ARG A 65 -11.97 -0.08 -8.10
N GLU A 66 -12.40 1.09 -7.65
CA GLU A 66 -12.22 2.35 -8.37
C GLU A 66 -10.75 2.72 -8.58
N VAL A 67 -9.91 2.59 -7.53
CA VAL A 67 -8.46 2.82 -7.65
C VAL A 67 -7.83 1.85 -8.65
N THR A 68 -8.21 0.57 -8.57
CA THR A 68 -7.73 -0.46 -9.51
C THR A 68 -8.14 -0.15 -10.95
N ALA A 69 -9.41 0.23 -11.16
CA ALA A 69 -9.93 0.61 -12.47
C ALA A 69 -9.20 1.85 -13.01
N ALA A 70 -8.94 2.85 -12.17
CA ALA A 70 -8.21 4.06 -12.54
C ALA A 70 -6.78 3.77 -12.98
N PHE A 71 -6.07 2.84 -12.31
CA PHE A 71 -4.75 2.39 -12.73
C PHE A 71 -4.76 1.81 -14.14
N ILE A 72 -5.66 0.87 -14.39
CA ILE A 72 -5.79 0.22 -15.69
C ILE A 72 -6.16 1.24 -16.77
N ALA A 73 -7.16 2.09 -16.50
CA ALA A 73 -7.60 3.14 -17.42
C ALA A 73 -6.49 4.17 -17.73
N SER A 74 -5.56 4.39 -16.79
CA SER A 74 -4.43 5.30 -16.96
C SER A 74 -3.26 4.71 -17.74
N GLY A 75 -3.30 3.41 -18.08
CA GLY A 75 -2.26 2.73 -18.86
C GLY A 75 -1.35 1.79 -18.05
N ILE A 76 -1.71 1.43 -16.81
CA ILE A 76 -1.07 0.28 -16.15
C ILE A 76 -1.57 -0.99 -16.83
N ASP A 77 -0.64 -1.83 -17.29
CA ASP A 77 -0.94 -3.07 -18.00
C ASP A 77 -0.86 -4.28 -17.05
N PRO A 78 -2.00 -4.82 -16.59
CA PRO A 78 -2.03 -5.94 -15.65
C PRO A 78 -1.66 -7.28 -16.31
N ALA A 79 -1.54 -7.36 -17.64
CA ALA A 79 -1.04 -8.56 -18.32
C ALA A 79 0.50 -8.64 -18.30
N ARG A 80 1.17 -7.50 -18.16
CA ARG A 80 2.64 -7.40 -18.11
C ARG A 80 3.18 -7.21 -16.70
N HIS A 81 2.38 -6.62 -15.81
CA HIS A 81 2.77 -6.27 -14.44
C HIS A 81 1.72 -6.74 -13.45
N ILE A 82 2.09 -6.81 -12.16
CA ILE A 82 1.19 -7.33 -11.13
C ILE A 82 0.40 -6.16 -10.54
N VAL A 83 -0.93 -6.25 -10.62
CA VAL A 83 -1.86 -5.35 -9.93
C VAL A 83 -2.73 -6.21 -9.01
N PHE A 84 -2.73 -5.92 -7.71
CA PHE A 84 -3.43 -6.76 -6.74
C PHE A 84 -3.93 -5.98 -5.53
N ASN A 85 -4.88 -6.57 -4.81
CA ASN A 85 -5.39 -6.07 -3.55
C ASN A 85 -4.67 -6.74 -2.37
N GLN A 86 -4.21 -5.96 -1.38
CA GLN A 86 -3.35 -6.44 -0.30
C GLN A 86 -3.99 -7.58 0.51
N SER A 87 -5.27 -7.45 0.90
CA SER A 87 -5.97 -8.49 1.67
C SER A 87 -6.14 -9.82 0.95
N GLN A 88 -5.98 -9.85 -0.39
CA GLN A 88 -6.09 -11.08 -1.19
C GLN A 88 -4.82 -11.94 -1.15
N VAL A 89 -3.77 -11.46 -0.48
CA VAL A 89 -2.50 -12.16 -0.32
C VAL A 89 -2.18 -12.28 1.17
N SER A 90 -2.52 -13.43 1.77
CA SER A 90 -2.38 -13.66 3.21
C SER A 90 -0.95 -13.46 3.72
N GLY A 91 0.04 -13.69 2.85
CA GLY A 91 1.46 -13.54 3.15
C GLY A 91 1.84 -12.16 3.74
N HIS A 92 1.14 -11.08 3.37
CA HIS A 92 1.38 -9.77 3.98
C HIS A 92 1.08 -9.77 5.49
N ALA A 93 -0.07 -10.32 5.88
CA ALA A 93 -0.46 -10.37 7.29
C ALA A 93 0.39 -11.37 8.09
N GLU A 94 0.72 -12.53 7.49
CA GLU A 94 1.57 -13.55 8.08
C GLU A 94 3.00 -13.01 8.35
N LEU A 95 3.60 -12.34 7.36
CA LEU A 95 4.94 -11.78 7.50
C LEU A 95 4.94 -10.56 8.44
N ALA A 96 3.90 -9.73 8.42
CA ALA A 96 3.74 -8.63 9.37
C ALA A 96 3.73 -9.13 10.82
N TRP A 97 3.11 -10.29 11.09
CA TRP A 97 3.15 -10.91 12.41
C TRP A 97 4.58 -11.28 12.84
N ILE A 98 5.35 -11.90 11.94
CA ILE A 98 6.76 -12.21 12.20
C ILE A 98 7.55 -10.92 12.47
N PHE A 99 7.31 -9.86 11.71
CA PHE A 99 7.98 -8.58 11.89
C PHE A 99 7.61 -7.87 13.18
N ASN A 100 6.38 -8.05 13.69
CA ASN A 100 6.01 -7.58 15.02
C ASN A 100 6.86 -8.23 16.13
N CYS A 101 7.37 -9.45 15.92
CA CYS A 101 8.27 -10.12 16.88
C CYS A 101 9.72 -9.61 16.82
N VAL A 102 10.11 -8.91 15.76
CA VAL A 102 11.48 -8.38 15.56
C VAL A 102 11.54 -6.88 15.86
N ALA A 103 10.51 -6.14 15.48
CA ALA A 103 10.44 -4.70 15.68
C ALA A 103 10.36 -4.32 17.17
N ARG A 104 11.13 -3.31 17.57
CA ARG A 104 11.15 -2.83 18.97
C ARG A 104 10.07 -1.76 19.15
N LEU A 105 9.35 -1.80 20.28
CA LEU A 105 8.37 -0.77 20.64
C LEU A 105 8.95 0.66 20.58
N GLY A 106 10.21 0.83 20.99
CA GLY A 106 10.89 2.12 20.91
C GLY A 106 11.03 2.68 19.48
N TRP A 107 11.07 1.83 18.44
CA TRP A 107 11.10 2.27 17.05
C TRP A 107 9.73 2.79 16.61
N LEU A 108 8.67 2.03 16.91
CA LEU A 108 7.29 2.41 16.61
C LEU A 108 6.88 3.69 17.36
N ASN A 109 7.28 3.84 18.63
CA ASN A 109 7.03 5.04 19.45
C ASN A 109 7.63 6.33 18.85
N ARG A 110 8.66 6.22 18.01
CA ARG A 110 9.30 7.38 17.39
C ARG A 110 8.66 7.80 16.08
N MET A 111 7.80 6.98 15.48
CA MET A 111 7.15 7.28 14.21
C MET A 111 6.29 8.54 14.33
N THR A 112 6.60 9.54 13.50
CA THR A 112 5.88 10.83 13.50
C THR A 112 4.44 10.65 13.07
N GLN A 113 4.19 9.77 12.09
CA GLN A 113 2.85 9.47 11.59
C GLN A 113 1.94 8.89 12.68
N PHE A 114 2.48 8.03 13.56
CA PHE A 114 1.72 7.53 14.71
C PHE A 114 1.38 8.68 15.66
N LYS A 115 2.35 9.53 16.00
CA LYS A 115 2.13 10.67 16.92
C LYS A 115 1.11 11.67 16.37
N GLU A 116 1.16 11.95 15.08
CA GLU A 116 0.24 12.88 14.41
C GLU A 116 -1.18 12.30 14.36
N LYS A 117 -1.33 11.02 13.98
CA LYS A 117 -2.65 10.38 13.83
C LYS A 117 -3.29 9.98 15.17
N ALA A 118 -2.50 9.58 16.16
CA ALA A 118 -2.99 9.28 17.51
C ALA A 118 -3.36 10.54 18.29
N GLY A 119 -2.83 11.71 17.91
CA GLY A 119 -3.11 12.98 18.57
C GLY A 119 -2.66 13.02 20.03
N LYS A 120 -3.41 13.77 20.86
CA LYS A 120 -3.10 13.95 22.29
C LYS A 120 -3.44 12.73 23.15
N ASP A 121 -4.45 11.95 22.75
CA ASP A 121 -4.97 10.81 23.51
C ASP A 121 -4.58 9.50 22.83
N ARG A 122 -3.34 9.08 23.08
CA ARG A 122 -2.73 7.92 22.42
C ARG A 122 -3.40 6.60 22.78
N GLU A 123 -4.07 6.51 23.92
CA GLU A 123 -4.77 5.32 24.37
C GLU A 123 -6.02 5.01 23.51
N LYS A 124 -6.55 6.00 22.79
CA LYS A 124 -7.65 5.79 21.83
C LYS A 124 -7.19 5.32 20.46
N ALA A 125 -5.89 5.33 20.18
CA ALA A 125 -5.37 4.86 18.90
C ALA A 125 -5.52 3.34 18.78
N SER A 126 -5.89 2.86 17.60
CA SER A 126 -5.92 1.43 17.35
C SER A 126 -4.51 0.84 17.40
N ALA A 127 -4.39 -0.42 17.84
CA ALA A 127 -3.13 -1.15 17.75
C ALA A 127 -2.64 -1.23 16.30
N GLY A 128 -3.57 -1.36 15.34
CA GLY A 128 -3.27 -1.33 13.90
C GLY A 128 -2.55 -0.06 13.47
N LEU A 129 -3.01 1.11 13.93
CA LEU A 129 -2.36 2.40 13.64
C LEU A 129 -0.93 2.49 14.22
N TYR A 130 -0.64 1.75 15.29
CA TYR A 130 0.69 1.67 15.88
C TYR A 130 1.61 0.70 15.12
N VAL A 131 1.10 -0.46 14.70
CA VAL A 131 1.92 -1.54 14.11
C VAL A 131 1.94 -1.56 12.58
N TYR A 132 1.15 -0.73 11.89
CA TYR A 132 1.15 -0.71 10.43
C TYR A 132 2.52 -0.50 9.76
N PRO A 133 3.52 0.19 10.36
CA PRO A 133 4.85 0.25 9.73
C PRO A 133 5.49 -1.12 9.54
N ASN A 134 5.18 -2.10 10.40
CA ASN A 134 5.66 -3.47 10.24
C ASN A 134 4.92 -4.20 9.10
N LEU A 135 3.62 -3.92 8.92
CA LEU A 135 2.86 -4.39 7.75
C LEU A 135 3.36 -3.77 6.45
N MET A 136 3.83 -2.52 6.47
CA MET A 136 4.42 -1.86 5.29
C MET A 136 5.76 -2.48 4.90
N ALA A 137 6.51 -2.99 5.87
CA ALA A 137 7.78 -3.66 5.62
C ALA A 137 7.59 -5.08 5.05
N ALA A 138 6.45 -5.72 5.34
CA ALA A 138 6.10 -7.09 4.97
C ALA A 138 5.57 -7.21 3.53
#